data_AF-M5BJH9-F1
#
_entry.id   AF-M5BJH9-F1
#
_cell.length_a   1.000
_cell.length_b   1.000
_cell.length_c   1.000
_cell.angle_alpha   90.00
_cell.angle_beta   90.00
_cell.angle_gamma   90.00
#
_symmetry.space_group_name_H-M   'P 1'
#
loop_
_entity.id
_entity.type
_entity.pdbx_description
1 polymer ?
#
loop_
_entity_poly.entity_id
_entity_poly.type
_entity_poly.pdbx_seq_one_letter_code
_entity_poly.pdbx_strand_id
1 'polypeptide(L)'
;MDIHKNSLVYGAYTVFNVMVAKEVNDLVQEPYMDEPFHIPQAQAYCRGLYVLSVVLKKVFLFKCTLPVLRMNNLLLNLMLPPLISHCLALYRSDRPPRSLLQPTIESIAISAFPIAWFFSFLYYTELGSVFFVLATILAAGRGAHGWASLMGAISCTFRQTNIVWLAYAAAFGILQDMRRKRIRSQLSKDSSEPILYDPMALDASLSDIPKVLFSIPGILPWLVKVVWPYVVPVVGFASFIFWNGGIVLGRGQVKSRP
;
A
#
# COMPACT_ATOMS: atom_id res chain seq x y z
N MET A 1 -29.32 12.85 -0.22
CA MET A 1 -29.76 11.84 0.77
C MET A 1 -28.65 10.81 1.05
N ASP A 2 -27.94 10.33 0.02
CA ASP A 2 -26.89 9.30 0.18
C ASP A 2 -25.64 9.74 0.96
N ILE A 3 -25.26 11.03 0.91
CA ILE A 3 -24.06 11.55 1.60
C ILE A 3 -24.18 11.44 3.13
N HIS A 4 -25.34 11.79 3.69
CA HIS A 4 -25.59 11.69 5.12
C HIS A 4 -25.63 10.22 5.58
N LYS A 5 -26.20 9.34 4.73
CA LYS A 5 -26.23 7.89 4.99
C LYS A 5 -24.82 7.30 5.10
N ASN A 6 -23.93 7.60 4.15
CA ASN A 6 -22.55 7.08 4.17
C ASN A 6 -21.78 7.54 5.41
N SER A 7 -21.91 8.83 5.76
CA SER A 7 -21.27 9.40 6.96
C SER A 7 -21.76 8.72 8.24
N LEU A 8 -23.07 8.46 8.34
CA LEU A 8 -23.69 7.81 9.49
C LEU A 8 -23.23 6.36 9.62
N VAL A 9 -23.20 5.60 8.52
CA VAL A 9 -22.71 4.21 8.53
C VAL A 9 -21.23 4.15 8.89
N TYR A 10 -20.42 5.07 8.37
CA TYR A 10 -19.00 5.14 8.72
C TYR A 10 -18.77 5.56 10.18
N GLY A 11 -19.59 6.47 10.71
CA GLY A 11 -19.62 6.81 12.13
C GLY A 11 -19.95 5.60 13.01
N ALA A 12 -20.99 4.84 12.65
CA ALA A 12 -21.37 3.62 13.35
C ALA A 12 -20.26 2.56 13.30
N TYR A 13 -19.64 2.34 12.14
CA TYR A 13 -18.47 1.48 11.97
C TYR A 13 -17.32 1.91 12.90
N THR A 14 -17.02 3.21 12.94
CA THR A 14 -15.95 3.75 13.77
C THR A 14 -16.21 3.51 15.25
N VAL A 15 -17.40 3.89 15.73
CA VAL A 15 -17.79 3.70 17.14
C VAL A 15 -17.76 2.22 17.52
N PHE A 16 -18.30 1.34 16.67
CA PHE A 16 -18.27 -0.11 16.91
C PHE A 16 -16.84 -0.65 17.05
N ASN A 17 -15.94 -0.34 16.12
CA ASN A 17 -14.56 -0.80 16.19
C ASN A 17 -13.81 -0.22 17.41
N VAL A 18 -14.06 1.03 17.79
CA VAL A 18 -13.44 1.62 18.99
C VAL A 18 -13.93 0.93 20.27
N MET A 19 -15.23 0.64 20.38
CA MET A 19 -15.77 -0.08 21.53
C MET A 19 -15.19 -1.49 21.63
N VAL A 20 -15.10 -2.21 20.51
CA VAL A 20 -14.49 -3.55 20.49
C VAL A 20 -13.01 -3.48 20.86
N ALA A 21 -12.27 -2.51 20.32
CA ALA A 21 -10.87 -2.32 20.67
C ALA A 21 -10.67 -2.04 22.17
N LYS A 22 -11.57 -1.28 22.79
CA LYS A 22 -11.56 -1.06 24.25
C LYS A 22 -11.74 -2.39 24.99
N GLU A 23 -12.79 -3.16 24.68
CA GLU A 23 -13.06 -4.43 25.35
C GLU A 23 -11.93 -5.45 25.14
N VAL A 24 -11.33 -5.51 23.95
CA VAL A 24 -10.15 -6.36 23.69
C VAL A 24 -8.96 -5.95 24.56
N ASN A 25 -8.71 -4.65 24.75
CA ASN A 25 -7.62 -4.21 25.63
C ASN A 25 -7.89 -4.45 27.11
N ASP A 26 -9.16 -4.44 27.53
CA ASP A 26 -9.56 -4.72 28.92
C ASP A 26 -9.44 -6.22 29.25
N LEU A 27 -9.84 -7.09 28.31
CA LEU A 27 -9.87 -8.55 28.48
C LEU A 27 -8.53 -9.23 28.15
N VAL A 28 -7.85 -8.80 27.08
CA VAL A 28 -6.63 -9.43 26.57
C VAL A 28 -5.41 -8.62 26.99
N GLN A 29 -5.06 -8.69 28.27
CA GLN A 29 -4.01 -7.85 28.85
C GLN A 29 -2.58 -8.32 28.52
N GLU A 30 -2.44 -9.57 28.09
CA GLU A 30 -1.18 -10.17 27.69
C GLU A 30 -1.09 -10.34 26.17
N PRO A 31 0.14 -10.40 25.60
CA PRO A 31 0.36 -10.73 24.19
C PRO A 31 -0.38 -12.01 23.76
N TYR A 32 -1.21 -11.91 22.73
CA TYR A 32 -2.02 -13.03 22.21
C TYR A 32 -1.59 -13.50 20.81
N MET A 33 -1.60 -14.81 20.59
CA MET A 33 -1.16 -15.50 19.36
C MET A 33 0.27 -15.15 18.93
N ASP A 34 0.46 -14.37 17.85
CA ASP A 34 1.79 -14.00 17.36
C ASP A 34 2.30 -12.70 17.99
N GLU A 35 1.49 -11.98 18.76
CA GLU A 35 1.93 -10.82 19.52
C GLU A 35 3.15 -11.08 20.43
N PRO A 36 3.33 -12.24 21.08
CA PRO A 36 4.57 -12.59 21.79
C PRO A 36 5.82 -12.58 20.90
N PHE A 37 5.71 -12.79 19.58
CA PHE A 37 6.83 -12.69 18.66
C PHE A 37 7.04 -11.26 18.15
N HIS A 38 5.95 -10.49 17.98
CA HIS A 38 5.96 -9.14 17.43
C HIS A 38 6.21 -8.03 18.47
N ILE A 39 5.72 -8.20 19.70
CA ILE A 39 5.79 -7.18 20.76
C ILE A 39 7.18 -7.03 21.36
N PRO A 40 7.92 -8.09 21.75
CA PRO A 40 9.27 -7.92 22.28
C PRO A 40 10.19 -7.26 21.25
N GLN A 41 10.00 -7.65 19.99
CA GLN A 41 10.58 -6.99 18.84
C GLN A 41 10.19 -5.50 18.82
N ALA A 42 8.90 -5.13 18.81
CA ALA A 42 8.44 -3.75 18.84
C ALA A 42 8.92 -2.93 20.05
N GLN A 43 8.99 -3.53 21.25
CA GLN A 43 9.47 -2.88 22.47
C GLN A 43 11.00 -2.72 22.49
N ALA A 44 11.75 -3.65 21.89
CA ALA A 44 13.16 -3.48 21.59
C ALA A 44 13.37 -2.43 20.48
N TYR A 45 12.48 -2.37 19.48
CA TYR A 45 12.51 -1.39 18.38
C TYR A 45 12.16 0.02 18.84
N CYS A 46 11.27 0.18 19.83
CA CYS A 46 11.04 1.44 20.54
C CYS A 46 12.29 1.95 21.27
N ARG A 47 13.29 1.09 21.47
CA ARG A 47 14.60 1.48 21.98
C ARG A 47 15.65 1.75 20.89
N GLY A 48 15.37 1.54 19.58
CA GLY A 48 16.24 2.14 18.56
C GLY A 48 16.29 1.67 17.10
N LEU A 49 15.39 0.86 16.51
CA LEU A 49 15.72 0.22 15.21
C LEU A 49 14.68 0.21 14.06
N TYR A 50 13.55 0.92 14.13
CA TYR A 50 12.61 0.97 12.99
C TYR A 50 12.00 2.35 12.72
N VAL A 51 12.08 2.81 11.46
CA VAL A 51 11.78 4.19 11.06
C VAL A 51 10.35 4.63 11.41
N LEU A 52 9.33 3.79 11.21
CA LEU A 52 7.93 4.15 11.48
C LEU A 52 7.64 4.27 13.00
N SER A 53 8.16 3.35 13.81
CA SER A 53 8.05 3.39 15.28
C SER A 53 8.91 4.49 15.91
N VAL A 54 10.06 4.82 15.31
CA VAL A 54 10.92 5.95 15.71
C VAL A 54 10.27 7.29 15.35
N VAL A 55 9.62 7.39 14.18
CA VAL A 55 8.83 8.57 13.79
C VAL A 55 7.65 8.75 14.75
N LEU A 56 6.89 7.69 15.05
CA LEU A 56 5.79 7.75 16.02
C LEU A 56 6.29 8.11 17.43
N LYS A 57 7.41 7.54 17.90
CA LYS A 57 8.01 7.87 19.20
C LYS A 57 8.54 9.30 19.27
N LYS A 58 9.28 9.76 18.26
CA LYS A 58 9.90 11.10 18.25
C LYS A 58 8.91 12.22 17.97
N VAL A 59 7.85 11.96 17.20
CA VAL A 59 6.84 12.97 16.86
C VAL A 59 5.71 13.01 17.89
N PHE A 60 5.32 11.87 18.49
CA PHE A 60 4.12 11.80 19.33
C PHE A 60 4.34 11.34 20.80
N LEU A 61 5.58 11.12 21.27
CA LEU A 61 5.91 10.92 22.69
C LEU A 61 5.15 9.78 23.41
N PHE A 62 4.58 8.81 22.69
CA PHE A 62 3.83 7.71 23.31
C PHE A 62 4.75 6.69 24.02
N LYS A 63 4.32 6.19 25.19
CA LYS A 63 4.91 5.01 25.85
C LYS A 63 4.63 3.77 24.99
N CYS A 64 5.61 2.89 24.78
CA CYS A 64 5.41 1.64 24.03
C CYS A 64 4.76 0.56 24.90
N THR A 65 3.50 0.80 25.26
CA THR A 65 2.63 -0.18 25.92
C THR A 65 1.83 -0.97 24.88
N LEU A 66 1.35 -2.15 25.27
CA LEU A 66 0.55 -3.01 24.42
C LEU A 66 -0.69 -2.31 23.80
N PRO A 67 -1.50 -1.54 24.57
CA PRO A 67 -2.64 -0.83 23.99
C PRO A 67 -2.25 0.21 22.93
N VAL A 68 -1.12 0.91 23.10
CA VAL A 68 -0.62 1.88 22.12
C VAL A 68 -0.18 1.17 20.83
N LEU A 69 0.41 -0.02 20.95
CA LEU A 69 0.79 -0.81 19.78
C LEU A 69 -0.46 -1.26 19.00
N ARG A 70 -1.47 -1.82 19.69
CA ARG A 70 -2.76 -2.23 19.10
C ARG A 70 -3.55 -1.06 18.50
N MET A 71 -3.46 0.12 19.10
CA MET A 71 -4.10 1.33 18.58
C MET A 71 -3.65 1.67 17.14
N ASN A 72 -2.41 1.36 16.75
CA ASN A 72 -1.97 1.60 15.36
C ASN A 72 -2.81 0.82 14.35
N ASN A 73 -3.12 -0.45 14.66
CA ASN A 73 -3.96 -1.26 13.78
C ASN A 73 -5.40 -0.77 13.79
N LEU A 74 -5.92 -0.35 14.93
CA LEU A 74 -7.24 0.30 14.97
C LEU A 74 -7.28 1.52 14.05
N LEU A 75 -6.28 2.40 14.12
CA LEU A 75 -6.22 3.60 13.26
C LEU A 75 -6.15 3.22 11.77
N LEU A 76 -5.36 2.22 11.40
CA LEU A 76 -5.28 1.73 10.03
C LEU A 76 -6.62 1.15 9.56
N ASN A 77 -7.33 0.42 10.42
CA ASN A 77 -8.65 -0.14 10.14
C ASN A 77 -9.68 0.96 9.89
N LEU A 78 -9.66 2.03 10.70
CA LEU A 78 -10.53 3.18 10.51
C LEU A 78 -10.21 3.92 9.20
N MET A 79 -8.94 4.00 8.80
CA MET A 79 -8.54 4.63 7.54
C MET A 79 -8.68 3.73 6.31
N LEU A 80 -9.01 2.45 6.48
CA LEU A 80 -9.12 1.50 5.38
C LEU A 80 -10.33 1.76 4.46
N PRO A 81 -11.56 2.02 4.96
CA PRO A 81 -12.70 2.36 4.11
C PRO A 81 -12.49 3.56 3.16
N PRO A 82 -11.98 4.74 3.62
CA PRO A 82 -11.74 5.84 2.69
C PRO A 82 -10.65 5.52 1.66
N LEU A 83 -9.61 4.77 2.05
CA LEU A 83 -8.59 4.30 1.10
C LEU A 83 -9.20 3.36 0.03
N ILE A 84 -9.95 2.35 0.45
CA ILE A 84 -10.61 1.40 -0.45
C ILE A 84 -11.62 2.12 -1.36
N SER A 85 -12.35 3.11 -0.85
CA SER A 85 -13.25 3.94 -1.68
C SER A 85 -12.51 4.62 -2.83
N HIS A 86 -11.30 5.12 -2.56
CA HIS A 86 -10.46 5.75 -3.58
C HIS A 86 -9.88 4.72 -4.56
N CYS A 87 -9.55 3.51 -4.11
CA CYS A 87 -9.14 2.41 -4.97
C CYS A 87 -10.28 1.93 -5.88
N LEU A 88 -11.49 1.79 -5.35
CA LEU A 88 -12.69 1.42 -6.11
C LEU A 88 -13.01 2.48 -7.17
N ALA A 89 -12.93 3.76 -6.82
CA ALA A 89 -13.12 4.86 -7.78
C ALA A 89 -12.09 4.79 -8.91
N LEU A 90 -10.81 4.52 -8.58
CA LEU A 90 -9.77 4.33 -9.59
C LEU A 90 -10.05 3.12 -10.49
N TYR A 91 -10.47 1.99 -9.92
CA TYR A 91 -10.77 0.77 -10.67
C TYR A 91 -11.96 0.96 -11.62
N ARG A 92 -13.03 1.60 -11.14
CA ARG A 92 -14.25 1.87 -11.93
C ARG A 92 -14.11 3.06 -12.89
N SER A 93 -13.01 3.80 -12.81
CA SER A 93 -12.86 5.10 -13.50
C SER A 93 -13.93 6.13 -13.09
N ASP A 94 -14.41 6.03 -11.85
CA ASP A 94 -15.40 6.92 -11.25
C ASP A 94 -14.74 8.09 -10.49
N ARG A 95 -15.56 9.09 -10.14
CA ARG A 95 -15.11 10.18 -9.28
C ARG A 95 -14.93 9.68 -7.83
N PRO A 96 -13.78 9.90 -7.19
CA PRO A 96 -13.59 9.52 -5.79
C PRO A 96 -14.48 10.36 -4.87
N PRO A 97 -14.82 9.85 -3.67
CA PRO A 97 -15.49 10.66 -2.66
C PRO A 97 -14.72 11.95 -2.36
N ARG A 98 -15.46 13.03 -2.11
CA ARG A 98 -14.86 14.35 -1.83
C ARG A 98 -14.25 14.44 -0.43
N SER A 99 -14.73 13.62 0.51
CA SER A 99 -14.31 13.63 1.90
C SER A 99 -13.93 12.22 2.37
N LEU A 100 -12.87 12.14 3.17
CA LEU A 100 -12.43 10.90 3.81
C LEU A 100 -13.42 10.41 4.88
N LEU A 101 -14.29 11.29 5.38
CA LEU A 101 -15.36 10.95 6.32
C LEU A 101 -16.61 10.38 5.63
N GLN A 102 -16.56 10.26 4.30
CA GLN A 102 -17.68 9.80 3.47
C GLN A 102 -17.27 8.62 2.57
N PRO A 103 -16.70 7.53 3.13
CA PRO A 103 -16.40 6.34 2.34
C PRO A 103 -17.67 5.68 1.81
N THR A 104 -17.56 4.92 0.74
CA THR A 104 -18.68 4.16 0.16
C THR A 104 -19.07 3.02 1.09
N ILE A 105 -20.36 2.67 1.15
CA ILE A 105 -20.85 1.53 1.96
C ILE A 105 -20.14 0.23 1.56
N GLU A 106 -19.85 0.05 0.28
CA GLU A 106 -19.08 -1.09 -0.23
C GLU A 106 -17.67 -1.15 0.38
N SER A 107 -16.96 -0.02 0.48
CA SER A 107 -15.63 0.00 1.10
C SER A 107 -15.67 -0.31 2.59
N ILE A 108 -16.74 0.10 3.28
CA ILE A 108 -16.97 -0.22 4.69
C ILE A 108 -17.23 -1.73 4.83
N ALA A 109 -18.05 -2.31 3.96
CA ALA A 109 -18.33 -3.74 3.94
C ALA A 109 -17.06 -4.58 3.67
N ILE A 110 -16.22 -4.17 2.71
CA ILE A 110 -14.93 -4.82 2.45
C ILE A 110 -13.99 -4.71 3.65
N SER A 111 -13.93 -3.54 4.31
CA SER A 111 -13.09 -3.33 5.50
C SER A 111 -13.60 -4.10 6.73
N ALA A 112 -14.90 -4.40 6.77
CA ALA A 112 -15.52 -5.22 7.81
C ALA A 112 -15.38 -6.74 7.54
N PHE A 113 -14.63 -7.14 6.51
CA PHE A 113 -14.40 -8.55 6.22
C PHE A 113 -13.79 -9.25 7.45
N PRO A 114 -14.33 -10.41 7.88
CA PRO A 114 -14.02 -10.98 9.20
C PRO A 114 -12.54 -11.15 9.49
N ILE A 115 -11.75 -11.54 8.48
CA ILE A 115 -10.30 -11.75 8.62
C ILE A 115 -9.60 -10.41 8.89
N ALA A 116 -9.87 -9.38 8.10
CA ALA A 116 -9.27 -8.06 8.29
C ALA A 116 -9.69 -7.45 9.63
N TRP A 117 -10.99 -7.51 9.94
CA TRP A 117 -11.56 -6.99 11.16
C TRP A 117 -10.96 -7.64 12.42
N PHE A 118 -10.77 -8.96 12.43
CA PHE A 118 -10.18 -9.67 13.56
C PHE A 118 -8.76 -9.18 13.89
N PHE A 119 -7.90 -9.00 12.87
CA PHE A 119 -6.52 -8.53 13.06
C PHE A 119 -6.41 -7.03 13.36
N SER A 120 -7.50 -6.27 13.26
CA SER A 120 -7.52 -4.82 13.54
C SER A 120 -7.36 -4.48 15.02
N PHE A 121 -7.60 -5.41 15.93
CA PHE A 121 -7.53 -5.19 17.38
C PHE A 121 -6.28 -5.76 18.06
N LEU A 122 -5.50 -6.55 17.31
CA LEU A 122 -4.26 -7.15 17.77
C LEU A 122 -3.08 -6.53 17.03
N TYR A 123 -1.89 -6.52 17.62
CA TYR A 123 -0.70 -5.92 17.01
C TYR A 123 -0.05 -6.87 15.98
N TYR A 124 -0.71 -6.95 14.81
CA TYR A 124 -0.29 -7.73 13.66
C TYR A 124 0.22 -6.85 12.51
N THR A 125 1.14 -7.38 11.70
CA THR A 125 1.67 -6.68 10.52
C THR A 125 0.74 -6.76 9.29
N GLU A 126 -0.31 -7.59 9.33
CA GLU A 126 -1.26 -7.82 8.24
C GLU A 126 -1.96 -6.56 7.78
N LEU A 127 -2.50 -5.80 8.72
CA LEU A 127 -3.31 -4.64 8.38
C LEU A 127 -2.45 -3.50 7.80
N GLY A 128 -1.28 -3.24 8.40
CA GLY A 128 -0.30 -2.29 7.85
C GLY A 128 0.18 -2.70 6.46
N SER A 129 0.48 -3.99 6.28
CA SER A 129 0.85 -4.57 4.98
C SER A 129 -0.20 -4.25 3.90
N VAL A 130 -1.47 -4.63 4.13
CA VAL A 130 -2.56 -4.41 3.16
C VAL A 130 -2.79 -2.91 2.92
N PHE A 131 -2.84 -2.10 3.97
CA PHE A 131 -3.06 -0.67 3.86
C PHE A 131 -2.00 0.00 2.96
N PHE A 132 -0.71 -0.24 3.23
CA PHE A 132 0.36 0.37 2.45
C PHE A 132 0.48 -0.21 1.03
N VAL A 133 0.14 -1.50 0.80
CA VAL A 133 0.01 -2.05 -0.56
C VAL A 133 -1.07 -1.31 -1.34
N LEU A 134 -2.26 -1.14 -0.77
CA LEU A 134 -3.36 -0.42 -1.41
C LEU A 134 -3.01 1.05 -1.68
N ALA A 135 -2.37 1.73 -0.73
CA ALA A 135 -1.89 3.10 -0.90
C ALA A 135 -0.86 3.20 -2.05
N THR A 136 0.01 2.20 -2.17
CA THR A 136 1.01 2.10 -3.26
C THR A 136 0.33 1.99 -4.62
N ILE A 137 -0.65 1.09 -4.74
CA ILE A 137 -1.43 0.88 -5.98
C ILE A 137 -2.21 2.15 -6.34
N LEU A 138 -2.85 2.79 -5.36
CA LEU A 138 -3.60 4.03 -5.57
C LEU A 138 -2.70 5.17 -6.05
N ALA A 139 -1.56 5.36 -5.39
CA ALA A 139 -0.59 6.40 -5.76
C ALA A 139 -0.02 6.16 -7.16
N ALA A 140 0.37 4.91 -7.48
CA ALA A 140 0.89 4.54 -8.79
C ALA A 140 -0.18 4.74 -9.88
N GLY A 141 -1.41 4.31 -9.62
CA GLY A 141 -2.53 4.47 -10.55
C GLY A 141 -2.90 5.93 -10.80
N ARG A 142 -2.61 6.84 -9.88
CA ARG A 142 -2.78 8.31 -10.03
C ARG A 142 -1.55 9.02 -10.63
N GLY A 143 -0.50 8.29 -11.00
CA GLY A 143 0.74 8.86 -11.56
C GLY A 143 1.69 9.44 -10.52
N ALA A 144 1.42 9.25 -9.22
CA ALA A 144 2.25 9.72 -8.12
C ALA A 144 3.34 8.70 -7.75
N HIS A 145 4.24 8.40 -8.70
CA HIS A 145 5.23 7.31 -8.58
C HIS A 145 6.20 7.44 -7.41
N GLY A 146 6.58 8.66 -7.03
CA GLY A 146 7.40 8.90 -5.83
C GLY A 146 6.70 8.47 -4.54
N TRP A 147 5.44 8.86 -4.38
CA TRP A 147 4.61 8.44 -3.24
C TRP A 147 4.33 6.94 -3.27
N ALA A 148 4.08 6.37 -4.45
CA ALA A 148 3.90 4.93 -4.60
C ALA A 148 5.13 4.16 -4.13
N SER A 149 6.32 4.55 -4.58
CA SER A 149 7.57 3.94 -4.15
C SER A 149 7.77 4.03 -2.63
N LEU A 150 7.54 5.20 -2.04
CA LEU A 150 7.65 5.40 -0.59
C LEU A 150 6.69 4.48 0.19
N MET A 151 5.40 4.47 -0.19
CA MET A 151 4.39 3.64 0.47
C MET A 151 4.70 2.14 0.30
N GLY A 152 5.22 1.74 -0.85
CA GLY A 152 5.58 0.35 -1.11
C GLY A 152 6.83 -0.09 -0.37
N ALA A 153 7.81 0.81 -0.20
CA ALA A 153 8.96 0.58 0.66
C ALA A 153 8.52 0.39 2.11
N ILE A 154 7.60 1.23 2.61
CA ILE A 154 6.99 1.06 3.95
C ILE A 154 6.24 -0.27 4.02
N SER A 155 5.49 -0.65 2.99
CA SER A 155 4.81 -1.94 2.95
C SER A 155 5.77 -3.13 3.08
N CYS A 156 6.96 -3.07 2.45
CA CYS A 156 7.99 -4.10 2.55
C CYS A 156 8.52 -4.29 3.97
N THR A 157 8.43 -3.25 4.81
CA THR A 157 8.81 -3.33 6.22
C THR A 157 7.86 -4.15 7.08
N PHE A 158 6.57 -4.19 6.71
CA PHE A 158 5.60 -5.08 7.35
C PHE A 158 5.78 -6.51 6.86
N ARG A 159 5.99 -6.69 5.55
CA ARG A 159 6.32 -7.98 4.94
C ARG A 159 7.25 -7.84 3.76
N GLN A 160 8.35 -8.58 3.80
CA GLN A 160 9.34 -8.65 2.72
C GLN A 160 8.74 -9.12 1.39
N THR A 161 7.74 -10.01 1.44
CA THR A 161 7.02 -10.50 0.26
C THR A 161 6.21 -9.40 -0.46
N ASN A 162 5.98 -8.25 0.17
CA ASN A 162 5.28 -7.12 -0.46
C ASN A 162 6.08 -6.46 -1.59
N ILE A 163 7.35 -6.83 -1.78
CA ILE A 163 8.13 -6.41 -2.94
C ILE A 163 7.43 -6.76 -4.26
N VAL A 164 6.68 -7.88 -4.29
CA VAL A 164 5.89 -8.30 -5.46
C VAL A 164 4.77 -7.31 -5.76
N TRP A 165 4.10 -6.80 -4.73
CA TRP A 165 3.04 -5.81 -4.87
C TRP A 165 3.56 -4.44 -5.30
N LEU A 166 4.79 -4.08 -4.88
CA LEU A 166 5.46 -2.88 -5.38
C LEU A 166 5.74 -2.98 -6.89
N ALA A 167 6.25 -4.13 -7.34
CA ALA A 167 6.47 -4.39 -8.77
C ALA A 167 5.16 -4.36 -9.57
N TYR A 168 4.11 -4.99 -9.03
CA TYR A 168 2.76 -4.93 -9.61
C TYR A 168 2.25 -3.49 -9.74
N ALA A 169 2.35 -2.69 -8.67
CA ALA A 169 1.89 -1.30 -8.67
C ALA A 169 2.69 -0.43 -9.66
N ALA A 170 4.00 -0.67 -9.80
CA ALA A 170 4.83 0.01 -10.80
C ALA A 170 4.31 -0.29 -12.23
N ALA A 171 4.13 -1.56 -12.57
CA ALA A 171 3.60 -1.98 -13.87
C ALA A 171 2.20 -1.40 -14.14
N PHE A 172 1.30 -1.50 -13.16
CA PHE A 172 -0.05 -0.94 -13.24
C PHE A 172 -0.03 0.58 -13.43
N GLY A 173 0.81 1.31 -12.70
CA GLY A 173 0.95 2.76 -12.83
C GLY A 173 1.45 3.18 -14.22
N ILE A 174 2.45 2.48 -14.76
CA ILE A 174 2.98 2.72 -16.11
C ILE A 174 1.88 2.51 -17.16
N LEU A 175 1.11 1.42 -17.06
CA LEU A 175 -0.02 1.16 -17.96
C LEU A 175 -1.07 2.27 -17.90
N GLN A 176 -1.41 2.74 -16.70
CA GLN A 176 -2.38 3.82 -16.52
C GLN A 176 -1.89 5.15 -17.08
N ASP A 177 -0.60 5.46 -16.95
CA ASP A 177 -0.02 6.65 -17.58
C ASP A 177 0.00 6.56 -19.11
N MET A 178 0.36 5.40 -19.67
CA MET A 178 0.30 5.19 -21.12
C MET A 178 -1.12 5.39 -21.65
N ARG A 179 -2.12 4.87 -20.93
CA ARG A 179 -3.54 5.09 -21.26
C ARG A 179 -3.91 6.57 -21.21
N ARG A 180 -3.49 7.30 -20.16
CA ARG A 180 -3.74 8.76 -20.03
C ARG A 180 -3.09 9.55 -21.16
N LYS A 181 -1.85 9.24 -21.52
CA LYS A 181 -1.13 9.89 -22.62
C LYS A 181 -1.83 9.68 -23.96
N ARG A 182 -2.27 8.45 -24.25
CA ARG A 182 -3.05 8.14 -25.46
C ARG A 182 -4.35 8.94 -25.54
N ILE A 183 -5.09 9.04 -24.44
CA ILE A 183 -6.35 9.82 -24.42
C ILE A 183 -6.04 11.31 -24.64
N ARG A 184 -4.99 11.84 -23.98
CA ARG A 184 -4.59 13.24 -24.15
C ARG A 184 -4.17 13.56 -25.58
N SER A 185 -3.43 12.68 -26.24
CA SER A 185 -2.99 12.91 -27.62
C SER A 185 -4.13 12.86 -28.64
N GLN A 186 -5.15 12.03 -28.39
CA GLN A 186 -6.36 12.02 -29.21
C GLN A 186 -7.17 13.32 -29.06
N LEU A 187 -7.20 13.89 -27.84
CA LEU A 187 -7.88 15.15 -27.56
C LEU A 187 -7.09 16.38 -28.02
N SER A 188 -5.76 16.31 -28.04
CA SER A 188 -4.86 17.41 -28.41
C SER A 188 -3.98 17.02 -29.59
N LYS A 189 -4.41 17.39 -30.80
CA LYS A 189 -3.66 17.18 -32.05
C LYS A 189 -2.28 17.86 -32.08
N ASP A 190 -2.04 18.81 -31.19
CA ASP A 190 -0.81 19.62 -31.12
C ASP A 190 0.24 19.03 -30.15
N SER A 191 -0.08 17.91 -29.49
CA SER A 191 0.84 17.30 -28.52
C SER A 191 1.97 16.53 -29.23
N SER A 192 3.18 17.10 -29.23
CA SER A 192 4.40 16.47 -29.75
C SER A 192 4.99 15.38 -28.82
N GLU A 193 4.22 14.89 -27.83
CA GLU A 193 4.71 13.89 -26.90
C GLU A 193 4.87 12.53 -27.61
N PRO A 194 6.00 11.82 -27.42
CA PRO A 194 6.19 10.49 -27.99
C PRO A 194 5.23 9.48 -27.32
N ILE A 195 4.51 8.71 -28.13
CA ILE A 195 3.48 7.75 -27.71
C ILE A 195 3.86 6.35 -28.18
N LEU A 196 3.61 5.34 -27.35
CA LEU A 196 3.84 3.94 -27.72
C LEU A 196 2.83 3.56 -28.79
N TYR A 197 3.34 3.06 -29.91
CA TYR A 197 2.47 2.38 -30.85
C TYR A 197 1.95 1.11 -30.17
N ASP A 198 0.66 1.08 -29.88
CA ASP A 198 -0.01 -0.07 -29.25
C ASP A 198 -1.46 -0.11 -29.78
N PRO A 199 -1.70 -0.89 -30.85
CA PRO A 199 -3.02 -1.05 -31.44
C PRO A 199 -3.94 -1.81 -30.48
N MET A 200 -5.26 -1.69 -30.66
CA MET A 200 -6.18 -2.53 -29.90
C MET A 200 -5.91 -4.01 -30.19
N ALA A 201 -5.99 -4.86 -29.16
CA ALA A 201 -5.70 -6.29 -29.31
C ALA A 201 -6.56 -6.98 -30.38
N LEU A 202 -7.77 -6.48 -30.64
CA LEU A 202 -8.67 -6.97 -31.70
C LEU A 202 -8.17 -6.63 -33.12
N ASP A 203 -7.45 -5.51 -33.27
CA ASP A 203 -6.94 -5.00 -34.55
C ASP A 203 -5.44 -5.30 -34.76
N ALA A 204 -4.81 -5.96 -33.78
CA ALA A 204 -3.37 -6.19 -33.77
C ALA A 204 -2.97 -7.29 -34.75
N SER A 205 -1.96 -7.01 -35.57
CA SER A 205 -1.38 -7.95 -36.53
C SER A 205 0.10 -8.20 -36.26
N LEU A 206 0.69 -9.25 -36.84
CA LEU A 206 2.13 -9.50 -36.73
C LEU A 206 2.97 -8.36 -37.36
N SER A 207 2.39 -7.60 -38.29
CA SER A 207 3.05 -6.46 -38.94
C SER A 207 3.23 -5.25 -38.01
N ASP A 208 2.59 -5.28 -36.84
CA ASP A 208 2.64 -4.21 -35.86
C ASP A 208 3.80 -4.35 -34.88
N ILE A 209 4.37 -5.55 -34.74
CA ILE A 209 5.51 -5.83 -33.86
C ILE A 209 6.71 -4.90 -34.16
N PRO A 210 7.15 -4.74 -35.42
CA PRO A 210 8.23 -3.80 -35.73
C PRO A 210 7.88 -2.35 -35.35
N LYS A 211 6.63 -1.92 -35.56
CA LYS A 211 6.17 -0.56 -35.24
C LYS A 211 6.21 -0.29 -33.73
N VAL A 212 5.79 -1.28 -32.92
CA VAL A 212 5.92 -1.23 -31.47
C VAL A 212 7.39 -1.03 -31.10
N LEU A 213 8.29 -1.89 -31.59
CA LEU A 213 9.73 -1.86 -31.28
C LEU A 213 10.38 -0.52 -31.67
N PHE A 214 10.09 0.02 -32.84
CA PHE A 214 10.63 1.31 -33.29
C PHE A 214 10.08 2.51 -32.51
N SER A 215 8.92 2.38 -31.84
CA SER A 215 8.36 3.44 -31.00
C SER A 215 8.93 3.48 -29.57
N ILE A 216 9.54 2.39 -29.09
CA ILE A 216 10.11 2.28 -27.73
C ILE A 216 11.18 3.35 -27.43
N PRO A 217 12.17 3.62 -28.31
CA PRO A 217 13.24 4.58 -28.00
C PRO A 217 12.74 5.98 -27.68
N GLY A 218 11.65 6.43 -28.31
CA GLY A 218 11.08 7.76 -28.06
C GLY A 218 10.49 7.93 -26.66
N ILE A 219 10.09 6.83 -26.03
CA ILE A 219 9.35 6.82 -24.75
C ILE A 219 10.30 6.53 -23.59
N LEU A 220 11.47 5.96 -23.90
CA LEU A 220 12.47 5.55 -22.92
C LEU A 220 12.82 6.66 -21.91
N PRO A 221 13.04 7.94 -22.29
CA PRO A 221 13.34 8.99 -21.32
C PRO A 221 12.20 9.21 -20.30
N TRP A 222 10.96 9.15 -20.77
CA TRP A 222 9.79 9.24 -19.90
C TRP A 222 9.65 8.00 -19.02
N LEU A 223 9.85 6.81 -19.58
CA LEU A 223 9.75 5.55 -18.85
C LEU A 223 10.79 5.48 -17.72
N VAL A 224 12.04 5.88 -17.99
CA VAL A 224 13.10 5.96 -16.97
C VAL A 224 12.68 6.89 -15.83
N LYS A 225 12.11 8.07 -16.14
CA LYS A 225 11.64 9.01 -15.11
C LYS A 225 10.53 8.42 -14.24
N VAL A 226 9.61 7.64 -14.83
CA VAL A 226 8.50 6.99 -14.12
C VAL A 226 8.97 5.81 -13.27
N VAL A 227 9.91 5.01 -13.78
CA VAL A 227 10.41 3.80 -13.12
C VAL A 227 11.43 4.13 -12.03
N TRP A 228 12.21 5.20 -12.18
CA TRP A 228 13.31 5.55 -11.28
C TRP A 228 12.97 5.49 -9.77
N PRO A 229 11.84 6.05 -9.30
CA PRO A 229 11.49 5.99 -7.88
C PRO A 229 11.43 4.56 -7.33
N TYR A 230 11.00 3.58 -8.13
CA TYR A 230 10.86 2.18 -7.73
C TYR A 230 12.20 1.43 -7.69
N VAL A 231 13.23 1.92 -8.39
CA VAL A 231 14.56 1.29 -8.39
C VAL A 231 15.17 1.33 -6.99
N VAL A 232 14.99 2.42 -6.26
CA VAL A 232 15.55 2.61 -4.91
C VAL A 232 15.12 1.49 -3.94
N PRO A 233 13.82 1.24 -3.70
CA PRO A 233 13.40 0.15 -2.81
C PRO A 233 13.76 -1.24 -3.35
N VAL A 234 13.77 -1.45 -4.67
CA VAL A 234 14.14 -2.74 -5.28
C VAL A 234 15.63 -3.05 -5.05
N VAL A 235 16.52 -2.09 -5.29
CA VAL A 235 17.97 -2.24 -5.03
C VAL A 235 18.22 -2.39 -3.53
N GLY A 236 17.51 -1.64 -2.69
CA GLY A 236 17.58 -1.79 -1.24
C GLY A 236 17.19 -3.20 -0.80
N PHE A 237 16.10 -3.75 -1.36
CA PHE A 237 15.64 -5.09 -1.09
C PHE A 237 16.61 -6.17 -1.60
N ALA A 238 17.15 -6.02 -2.81
CA ALA A 238 18.14 -6.95 -3.37
C ALA A 238 19.43 -6.98 -2.53
N SER A 239 19.93 -5.81 -2.11
CA SER A 239 21.07 -5.69 -1.19
C SER A 239 20.78 -6.39 0.13
N PHE A 240 19.56 -6.24 0.65
CA PHE A 240 19.12 -6.94 1.85
C PHE A 240 19.11 -8.47 1.67
N ILE A 241 18.59 -9.00 0.56
CA ILE A 241 18.62 -10.46 0.29
C ILE A 241 20.05 -10.98 0.26
N PHE A 242 20.94 -10.26 -0.45
CA PHE A 242 22.33 -10.67 -0.57
C PHE A 242 23.03 -10.72 0.78
N TRP A 243 22.79 -9.73 1.65
CA TRP A 243 23.35 -9.71 2.99
C TRP A 243 22.74 -10.78 3.91
N ASN A 244 21.42 -10.99 3.84
CA ASN A 244 20.69 -11.87 4.74
C ASN A 244 20.70 -13.35 4.28
N GLY A 245 21.11 -13.64 3.04
CA GLY A 245 21.10 -14.99 2.46
C GLY A 245 19.69 -15.56 2.24
N GLY A 246 18.66 -14.70 2.21
CA GLY A 246 17.27 -15.12 2.05
C GLY A 246 16.25 -14.00 2.23
N ILE A 247 15.00 -14.30 1.86
CA ILE A 247 13.84 -13.38 1.87
C ILE A 247 13.17 -13.29 3.25
N VAL A 248 13.67 -14.00 4.26
CA VAL A 248 13.09 -14.01 5.61
C VAL A 248 14.12 -13.53 6.62
N LEU A 249 13.73 -12.57 7.45
CA LEU A 249 14.54 -12.13 8.59
C LEU A 249 14.55 -13.27 9.62
N GLY A 250 15.72 -13.85 9.90
CA GLY A 250 15.87 -14.82 11.00
C GLY A 250 16.72 -16.07 10.76
N ARG A 251 17.27 -16.29 9.56
CA ARG A 251 18.11 -17.48 9.28
C ARG A 251 19.60 -17.32 9.59
N GLY A 252 19.97 -16.30 10.38
CA GLY A 252 21.37 -15.96 10.70
C GLY A 252 21.90 -16.47 12.05
N GLN A 253 21.08 -17.11 12.90
CA GLN A 253 21.51 -17.49 14.28
C GLN A 253 21.55 -19.02 14.52
N VAL A 254 21.40 -19.86 13.49
CA VAL A 254 21.47 -21.34 13.64
C VAL A 254 22.77 -21.92 13.06
N LYS A 255 23.77 -21.09 12.78
CA LYS A 255 25.13 -21.55 12.39
C LYS A 255 26.20 -20.94 13.30
N SER A 256 26.12 -21.22 14.60
CA SER A 256 27.26 -21.27 15.53
C SER A 256 26.77 -21.49 16.96
N ARG A 257 26.42 -22.73 17.30
CA ARG A 257 26.71 -23.25 18.64
C ARG A 257 27.47 -24.56 18.43
N PRO A 258 28.59 -24.75 19.16
CA PRO A 258 29.62 -25.73 18.85
C PRO A 258 29.11 -27.17 18.83
#